data_AF-A0A3N4DZT8-F1
#
_entry.id   AF-A0A3N4DZT8-F1
#
_cell.length_a   1.000
_cell.length_b   1.000
_cell.length_c   1.000
_cell.angle_alpha   90.00
_cell.angle_beta   90.00
_cell.angle_gamma   90.00
#
_symmetry.space_group_name_H-M   'P 1'
#
loop_
_entity.id
_entity.type
_entity.pdbx_description
1 polymer ?
#
loop_
_entity_poly.entity_id
_entity_poly.type
_entity_poly.pdbx_seq_one_letter_code
_entity_poly.pdbx_strand_id
1 'polypeptide(L)'
;MFKKVDVEVFPEVIGSLTLQGKPLADIKLKRGYQYSGVMEEKKWDYTTTDDEGKFSFPEIIHRTSHPNKPFAGTRISQTIKVDENEESDIIKAAKDEYSEVILWGSISSGEKHISYLAERLARLDCDLANEAIRNEIIDEAFPSGVVRYQVLSICRWPDLEKLEIEKRKKFD
;
A
#
# COMPACT_ATOMS: atom_id res chain seq x y z
N MET A 1 20.58 -19.39 -19.32
CA MET A 1 19.24 -19.06 -18.79
C MET A 1 19.44 -18.43 -17.42
N PHE A 2 18.84 -17.28 -17.12
CA PHE A 2 19.00 -16.62 -15.80
C PHE A 2 18.25 -17.41 -14.71
N LYS A 3 18.82 -17.47 -13.50
CA LYS A 3 18.20 -18.16 -12.35
C LYS A 3 16.91 -17.43 -11.94
N LYS A 4 15.85 -18.18 -11.60
CA LYS A 4 14.64 -17.60 -11.00
C LYS A 4 14.83 -17.38 -9.50
N VAL A 5 14.34 -16.26 -9.01
CA VAL A 5 14.28 -15.86 -7.61
C VAL A 5 12.83 -15.52 -7.25
N ASP A 6 12.55 -15.50 -5.95
CA ASP A 6 11.25 -15.08 -5.44
C ASP A 6 11.30 -13.57 -5.16
N VAL A 7 10.40 -12.83 -5.82
CA VAL A 7 10.23 -11.40 -5.64
C VAL A 7 8.98 -11.17 -4.80
N GLU A 8 9.15 -10.47 -3.70
CA GLU A 8 8.10 -10.13 -2.73
C GLU A 8 7.36 -8.87 -3.20
N VAL A 9 6.25 -9.06 -3.93
CA VAL A 9 5.58 -8.01 -4.73
C VAL A 9 4.59 -7.19 -3.90
N PHE A 10 3.80 -7.80 -3.04
CA PHE A 10 2.89 -7.07 -2.14
C PHE A 10 2.88 -7.77 -0.78
N PRO A 11 3.27 -7.08 0.31
CA PRO A 11 3.17 -7.63 1.65
C PRO A 11 1.76 -8.13 1.98
N GLU A 12 1.68 -8.97 3.00
CA GLU A 12 0.42 -9.18 3.72
C GLU A 12 -0.15 -7.82 4.15
N VAL A 13 -1.47 -7.69 4.03
CA VAL A 13 -2.21 -6.49 4.39
C VAL A 13 -3.22 -6.87 5.46
N ILE A 14 -3.25 -6.10 6.53
CA ILE A 14 -4.26 -6.19 7.58
C ILE A 14 -4.72 -4.77 7.85
N GLY A 15 -6.03 -4.55 7.89
CA GLY A 15 -6.55 -3.22 8.15
C GLY A 15 -7.99 -3.16 8.63
N SER A 16 -8.40 -1.94 8.95
CA SER A 16 -9.75 -1.52 9.28
C SER A 16 -10.19 -0.39 8.35
N LEU A 17 -11.47 -0.38 8.01
CA LEU A 17 -12.14 0.69 7.31
C LEU A 17 -13.30 1.21 8.15
N THR A 18 -13.29 2.51 8.38
CA THR A 18 -14.28 3.19 9.21
C THR A 18 -14.80 4.46 8.53
N LEU A 19 -15.89 5.01 9.05
CA LEU A 19 -16.34 6.37 8.81
C LEU A 19 -16.56 7.05 10.15
N GLN A 20 -15.77 8.08 10.44
CA GLN A 20 -15.79 8.79 11.72
C GLN A 20 -15.68 7.82 12.91
N GLY A 21 -14.75 6.88 12.81
CA GLY A 21 -14.46 5.83 13.79
C GLY A 21 -15.49 4.69 13.86
N LYS A 22 -16.56 4.73 13.06
CA LYS A 22 -17.54 3.64 13.00
C LYS A 22 -17.13 2.61 11.93
N PRO A 23 -17.07 1.31 12.26
CA PRO A 23 -16.70 0.28 11.31
C PRO A 23 -17.67 0.20 10.13
N LEU A 24 -17.12 -0.04 8.93
CA LEU A 24 -17.89 -0.21 7.70
C LEU A 24 -17.81 -1.67 7.24
N ALA A 25 -18.90 -2.40 7.43
CA ALA A 25 -19.05 -3.79 6.98
C ALA A 25 -19.44 -3.88 5.50
N ASP A 26 -19.17 -5.04 4.90
CA ASP A 26 -19.58 -5.40 3.54
C ASP A 26 -19.06 -4.47 2.43
N ILE A 27 -17.99 -3.71 2.69
CA ILE A 27 -17.38 -2.84 1.68
C ILE A 27 -16.40 -3.65 0.84
N LYS A 28 -16.65 -3.70 -0.46
CA LYS A 28 -15.74 -4.36 -1.39
C LYS A 28 -14.50 -3.52 -1.64
N LEU A 29 -13.34 -4.10 -1.38
CA LEU A 29 -12.03 -3.51 -1.61
C LEU A 29 -11.30 -4.25 -2.72
N LYS A 30 -10.43 -3.53 -3.43
CA LYS A 30 -9.51 -4.14 -4.38
C LYS A 30 -8.09 -3.68 -4.15
N ARG A 31 -7.18 -4.64 -4.23
CA ARG A 31 -5.74 -4.44 -4.15
C ARG A 31 -5.13 -4.70 -5.51
N GLY A 32 -4.26 -3.81 -5.94
CA GLY A 32 -3.63 -3.85 -7.25
C GLY A 32 -2.12 -3.75 -7.17
N TYR A 33 -1.44 -4.57 -7.97
CA TYR A 33 0.02 -4.61 -8.04
C TYR A 33 0.53 -4.76 -9.47
N GLN A 34 1.70 -4.19 -9.72
CA GLN A 34 2.41 -4.38 -10.98
C GLN A 34 3.92 -4.43 -10.73
N TYR A 35 4.55 -5.50 -11.20
CA TYR A 35 6.00 -5.61 -11.24
C TYR A 35 6.52 -5.25 -12.64
N SER A 36 7.16 -4.08 -12.76
CA SER A 36 7.63 -3.54 -14.04
C SER A 36 8.58 -4.51 -14.75
N GLY A 37 8.39 -4.70 -16.06
CA GLY A 37 9.22 -5.61 -16.87
C GLY A 37 8.92 -7.10 -16.68
N VAL A 38 7.97 -7.45 -15.81
CA VAL A 38 7.47 -8.81 -15.61
C VAL A 38 5.98 -8.91 -15.93
N MET A 39 5.20 -7.94 -15.50
CA MET A 39 3.76 -7.88 -15.71
C MET A 39 3.43 -6.83 -16.77
N GLU A 40 2.69 -7.24 -17.81
CA GLU A 40 2.23 -6.34 -18.88
C GLU A 40 1.25 -5.29 -18.35
N GLU A 41 0.39 -5.69 -17.43
CA GLU A 41 -0.66 -4.87 -16.83
C GLU A 41 -0.70 -5.04 -15.31
N LYS A 42 -1.37 -4.09 -14.64
CA LYS A 42 -1.65 -4.17 -13.21
C LYS A 42 -2.65 -5.30 -12.94
N LYS A 43 -2.30 -6.20 -12.02
CA LYS A 43 -3.19 -7.27 -11.55
C LYS A 43 -3.98 -6.79 -10.34
N TRP A 44 -5.17 -7.36 -10.16
CA TRP A 44 -6.10 -7.00 -9.11
C TRP A 44 -6.63 -8.24 -8.39
N ASP A 45 -6.72 -8.17 -7.07
CA ASP A 45 -7.47 -9.09 -6.23
C ASP A 45 -8.38 -8.31 -5.27
N TYR A 46 -9.29 -9.02 -4.62
CA TYR A 46 -10.41 -8.43 -3.90
C TYR A 46 -10.57 -9.04 -2.51
N THR A 47 -11.12 -8.24 -1.61
CA THR A 47 -11.57 -8.67 -0.30
C THR A 47 -12.80 -7.83 0.08
N THR A 48 -13.47 -8.21 1.17
CA THR A 48 -14.61 -7.47 1.71
C THR A 48 -14.40 -7.27 3.20
N THR A 49 -14.79 -6.11 3.71
CA THR A 49 -14.71 -5.84 5.14
C THR A 49 -15.72 -6.66 5.93
N ASP A 50 -15.34 -7.15 7.10
CA ASP A 50 -16.23 -7.86 8.02
C ASP A 50 -17.10 -6.91 8.86
N ASP A 51 -17.92 -7.47 9.77
CA ASP A 51 -18.81 -6.71 10.66
C ASP A 51 -18.08 -5.71 11.58
N GLU A 52 -16.78 -5.91 11.82
CA GLU A 52 -15.91 -5.00 12.58
C GLU A 52 -15.17 -4.02 11.66
N GLY A 53 -15.51 -3.97 10.36
CA GLY A 53 -14.85 -3.16 9.35
C GLY A 53 -13.43 -3.62 9.01
N LYS A 54 -13.03 -4.81 9.44
CA LYS A 54 -11.66 -5.32 9.23
C LYS A 54 -11.57 -6.02 7.88
N PHE A 55 -10.38 -5.96 7.29
CA PHE A 55 -10.07 -6.64 6.04
C PHE A 55 -8.63 -7.14 6.04
N SER A 56 -8.35 -8.13 5.19
CA SER A 56 -7.00 -8.58 4.94
C SER A 56 -6.80 -9.00 3.49
N PHE A 57 -5.53 -8.97 3.08
CA PHE A 57 -5.08 -9.60 1.84
C PHE A 57 -3.81 -10.41 2.10
N PRO A 58 -3.67 -11.62 1.53
CA PRO A 58 -2.48 -12.43 1.70
C PRO A 58 -1.27 -11.83 0.98
N GLU A 59 -0.07 -12.18 1.41
CA GLU A 59 1.17 -11.81 0.71
C GLU A 59 1.20 -12.30 -0.75
N ILE A 60 1.83 -11.53 -1.63
CA ILE A 60 2.05 -11.88 -3.04
C ILE A 60 3.55 -11.99 -3.30
N ILE A 61 3.96 -13.21 -3.65
CA ILE A 61 5.31 -13.54 -4.11
C ILE A 61 5.26 -13.98 -5.58
N HIS A 62 6.21 -13.52 -6.38
CA HIS A 62 6.32 -13.90 -7.79
C HIS A 62 7.70 -14.48 -8.11
N ARG A 63 7.70 -15.70 -8.66
CA ARG A 63 8.95 -16.40 -9.02
C ARG A 63 9.39 -16.11 -10.44
N THR A 64 10.45 -15.32 -10.61
CA THR A 64 10.89 -14.82 -11.92
C THR A 64 12.42 -14.70 -12.00
N SER A 65 12.96 -14.73 -13.22
CA SER A 65 14.38 -14.47 -13.46
C SER A 65 14.66 -13.01 -13.84
N HIS A 66 13.65 -12.15 -13.84
CA HIS A 66 13.76 -10.75 -14.27
C HIS A 66 14.83 -9.96 -13.52
N PRO A 67 14.94 -10.02 -12.16
CA PRO A 67 15.98 -9.30 -11.43
C PRO A 67 17.41 -9.64 -11.88
N ASN A 68 17.63 -10.87 -12.34
CA ASN A 68 18.94 -11.35 -12.79
C ASN A 68 19.27 -10.97 -14.25
N LYS A 69 18.37 -10.29 -14.96
CA LYS A 69 18.64 -9.82 -16.34
C LYS A 69 19.39 -8.49 -16.30
N PRO A 70 20.34 -8.26 -17.23
CA PRO A 70 20.99 -6.96 -17.37
C PRO A 70 19.97 -5.83 -17.58
N PHE A 71 20.17 -4.70 -16.88
CA PHE A 71 19.32 -3.50 -16.96
C PHE A 71 17.84 -3.72 -16.59
N ALA A 72 17.52 -4.79 -15.86
CA ALA A 72 16.19 -5.05 -15.36
C ALA A 72 15.75 -3.97 -14.36
N GLY A 73 14.61 -3.32 -14.65
CA GLY A 73 13.96 -2.45 -13.67
C GLY A 73 13.28 -3.29 -12.60
N THR A 74 13.45 -2.94 -11.32
CA THR A 74 12.87 -3.69 -10.20
C THR A 74 11.70 -2.97 -9.53
N ARG A 75 11.05 -2.05 -10.24
CA ARG A 75 9.95 -1.22 -9.70
C ARG A 75 8.68 -2.02 -9.51
N ILE A 76 8.05 -1.83 -8.36
CA ILE A 76 6.80 -2.45 -7.97
C ILE A 76 5.81 -1.34 -7.60
N SER A 77 4.67 -1.27 -8.28
CA SER A 77 3.57 -0.37 -7.92
C SER A 77 2.54 -1.15 -7.09
N GLN A 78 2.07 -0.53 -6.01
CA GLN A 78 1.09 -1.10 -5.09
C GLN A 78 -0.06 -0.10 -4.88
N THR A 79 -1.29 -0.58 -4.82
CA THR A 79 -2.46 0.25 -4.49
C THR A 79 -3.53 -0.58 -3.80
N ILE A 80 -4.25 0.01 -2.86
CA ILE A 80 -5.49 -0.52 -2.29
C ILE A 80 -6.52 0.59 -2.39
N LYS A 81 -7.71 0.27 -2.88
CA LYS A 81 -8.82 1.22 -3.01
C LYS A 81 -10.16 0.51 -2.85
N VAL A 82 -11.20 1.28 -2.57
CA VAL A 82 -12.58 0.78 -2.66
C VAL A 82 -12.89 0.40 -4.11
N ASP A 83 -13.61 -0.69 -4.32
CA ASP A 83 -14.03 -1.13 -5.66
C ASP A 83 -14.86 -0.03 -6.35
N GLU A 84 -14.62 0.18 -7.64
CA GLU A 84 -15.34 1.17 -8.43
C GLU A 84 -16.83 0.84 -8.54
N ASN A 85 -17.18 -0.45 -8.53
CA ASN A 85 -18.55 -0.95 -8.55
C ASN A 85 -19.15 -1.02 -7.13
N GLU A 86 -18.43 -0.58 -6.10
CA GLU A 86 -19.02 -0.39 -4.78
C GLU A 86 -19.96 0.82 -4.83
N GLU A 87 -21.25 0.51 -4.63
CA GLU A 87 -22.37 1.42 -4.83
C GLU A 87 -23.03 1.88 -3.54
N SER A 88 -22.50 1.48 -2.38
CA SER A 88 -23.04 1.95 -1.09
C SER A 88 -23.09 3.48 -1.03
N ASP A 89 -24.17 4.01 -0.47
CA ASP A 89 -24.40 5.47 -0.38
C ASP A 89 -23.26 6.17 0.39
N ILE A 90 -22.69 5.47 1.36
CA ILE A 90 -21.53 5.94 2.14
C ILE A 90 -20.31 6.12 1.24
N ILE A 91 -20.01 5.16 0.37
CA ILE A 91 -18.90 5.26 -0.56
C ILE A 91 -19.17 6.33 -1.63
N LYS A 92 -20.40 6.45 -2.12
CA LYS A 92 -20.80 7.51 -3.07
C LYS A 92 -20.61 8.90 -2.46
N ALA A 93 -20.87 9.06 -1.16
CA ALA A 93 -20.65 10.33 -0.46
C ALA A 93 -19.16 10.61 -0.17
N ALA A 94 -18.34 9.56 -0.02
CA ALA A 94 -16.90 9.68 0.21
C ALA A 94 -16.08 9.85 -1.08
N LYS A 95 -16.60 9.40 -2.22
CA LYS A 95 -16.03 9.67 -3.55
C LYS A 95 -16.33 11.13 -3.90
N ASP A 96 -15.31 11.95 -4.11
CA ASP A 96 -15.54 13.19 -4.85
C ASP A 96 -15.92 12.82 -6.29
N GLU A 97 -16.62 13.70 -7.00
CA GLU A 97 -17.12 13.49 -8.38
C GLU A 97 -16.04 12.98 -9.37
N TYR A 98 -14.75 13.15 -9.05
CA TYR A 98 -13.61 12.74 -9.86
C TYR A 98 -12.59 11.83 -9.15
N SER A 99 -12.84 11.36 -7.92
CA SER A 99 -11.82 10.65 -7.12
C SER A 99 -12.23 9.25 -6.68
N GLU A 100 -11.31 8.30 -6.89
CA GLU A 100 -11.39 6.97 -6.28
C GLU A 100 -10.98 7.08 -4.81
N VAL A 101 -11.63 6.32 -3.92
CA VAL A 101 -11.22 6.23 -2.51
C VAL A 101 -9.98 5.35 -2.41
N ILE A 102 -8.80 5.97 -2.40
CA ILE A 102 -7.50 5.31 -2.28
C ILE A 102 -7.13 5.13 -0.81
N LEU A 103 -7.07 3.88 -0.37
CA LEU A 103 -6.63 3.52 0.99
C LEU A 103 -5.10 3.60 1.07
N TRP A 104 -4.41 3.07 0.07
CA TRP A 104 -2.95 3.03 0.02
C TRP A 104 -2.47 3.14 -1.43
N GLY A 105 -1.37 3.86 -1.64
CA GLY A 105 -0.64 3.90 -2.91
C GLY A 105 0.84 4.12 -2.69
N SER A 106 1.69 3.25 -3.25
CA SER A 106 3.14 3.37 -3.16
C SER A 106 3.84 2.81 -4.41
N ILE A 107 5.08 3.23 -4.59
CA ILE A 107 6.01 2.61 -5.54
C ILE A 107 7.28 2.27 -4.76
N SER A 108 7.71 1.03 -4.88
CA SER A 108 8.94 0.51 -4.29
C SER A 108 9.83 -0.11 -5.36
N SER A 109 11.04 -0.48 -4.97
CA SER A 109 11.96 -1.24 -5.82
C SER A 109 12.73 -2.26 -5.01
N GLY A 110 12.96 -3.43 -5.59
CA GLY A 110 13.74 -4.49 -4.96
C GLY A 110 13.07 -5.86 -5.11
N GLU A 111 13.74 -6.87 -4.57
CA GLU A 111 13.23 -8.25 -4.54
C GLU A 111 12.50 -8.58 -3.23
N LYS A 112 12.76 -7.78 -2.18
CA LYS A 112 12.28 -7.99 -0.82
C LYS A 112 11.33 -6.89 -0.41
N HIS A 113 10.42 -7.22 0.49
CA HIS A 113 9.57 -6.24 1.15
C HIS A 113 10.41 -5.23 1.90
N ILE A 114 10.06 -3.95 1.73
CA ILE A 114 10.61 -2.87 2.51
C ILE A 114 9.90 -2.91 3.86
N SER A 115 10.64 -3.20 4.93
CA SER A 115 10.10 -3.39 6.28
C SER A 115 9.22 -2.23 6.73
N TYR A 116 9.62 -0.98 6.46
CA TYR A 116 8.84 0.20 6.82
C TYR A 116 7.48 0.31 6.12
N LEU A 117 7.36 -0.22 4.90
CA LEU A 117 6.09 -0.27 4.17
C LEU A 117 5.24 -1.45 4.63
N ALA A 118 5.86 -2.63 4.78
CA ALA A 118 5.20 -3.83 5.28
C ALA A 118 4.62 -3.60 6.69
N GLU A 119 5.36 -2.90 7.57
CA GLU A 119 4.92 -2.55 8.91
C GLU A 119 3.61 -1.74 8.91
N ARG A 120 3.46 -0.83 7.95
CA ARG A 120 2.27 0.01 7.80
C ARG A 120 1.11 -0.76 7.19
N LEU A 121 1.39 -1.55 6.15
CA LEU A 121 0.40 -2.40 5.48
C LEU A 121 -0.18 -3.48 6.41
N ALA A 122 0.57 -3.94 7.41
CA ALA A 122 0.11 -4.89 8.43
C ALA A 122 -0.80 -4.27 9.52
N ARG A 123 -1.10 -2.97 9.45
CA ARG A 123 -1.97 -2.25 10.40
C ARG A 123 -2.57 -1.00 9.75
N LEU A 124 -3.16 -1.15 8.58
CA LEU A 124 -3.89 -0.05 7.94
C LEU A 124 -5.07 0.35 8.82
N ASP A 125 -5.06 1.57 9.35
CA ASP A 125 -6.22 2.13 10.06
C ASP A 125 -6.81 3.27 9.23
N CYS A 126 -7.87 2.96 8.48
CA CYS A 126 -8.44 3.85 7.47
C CYS A 126 -9.78 4.40 7.92
N ASP A 127 -9.95 5.71 7.82
CA ASP A 127 -11.24 6.39 8.01
C ASP A 127 -11.57 7.19 6.75
N LEU A 128 -12.77 7.00 6.21
CA LEU A 128 -13.25 7.70 5.01
C LEU A 128 -13.41 9.22 5.21
N ALA A 129 -13.51 9.69 6.45
CA ALA A 129 -13.50 11.11 6.76
C ALA A 129 -12.09 11.74 6.67
N ASN A 130 -11.04 10.92 6.57
CA ASN A 130 -9.68 11.44 6.42
C ASN A 130 -9.39 11.84 4.98
N GLU A 131 -8.78 13.00 4.81
CA GLU A 131 -8.20 13.38 3.52
C GLU A 131 -7.03 12.47 3.15
N ALA A 132 -6.84 12.22 1.86
CA ALA A 132 -5.66 11.49 1.39
C ALA A 132 -4.42 12.39 1.49
N ILE A 133 -3.39 11.93 2.24
CA ILE A 133 -2.13 12.66 2.38
C ILE A 133 -0.98 11.87 1.77
N ARG A 134 0.04 12.60 1.29
CA ARG A 134 1.33 12.00 0.92
C ARG A 134 2.25 11.98 2.14
N ASN A 135 2.45 10.80 2.67
CA ASN A 135 3.42 10.53 3.70
C ASN A 135 4.78 10.22 3.07
N GLU A 136 5.80 10.88 3.58
CA GLU A 136 7.19 10.50 3.34
C GLU A 136 7.68 9.70 4.54
N ILE A 137 8.22 8.52 4.25
CA ILE A 137 8.77 7.56 5.20
C ILE A 137 10.28 7.51 5.00
N ILE A 138 11.03 7.75 6.07
CA ILE A 138 12.49 7.82 6.04
C ILE A 138 13.08 6.50 6.55
N ASP A 139 13.82 5.83 5.67
CA ASP A 139 14.62 4.66 5.98
C ASP A 139 16.08 5.07 6.20
N GLU A 140 16.55 4.89 7.43
CA GLU A 140 17.90 5.24 7.87
C GLU A 140 18.84 4.02 7.95
N ALA A 141 18.44 2.87 7.42
CA ALA A 141 19.25 1.65 7.45
C ALA A 141 20.48 1.69 6.52
N PHE A 142 20.66 2.77 5.76
CA PHE A 142 21.70 2.90 4.74
C PHE A 142 22.91 3.70 5.26
N PRO A 143 24.14 3.17 5.15
CA PRO A 143 25.35 3.87 5.63
C PRO A 143 25.61 5.21 4.93
N SER A 144 25.11 5.38 3.71
CA SER A 144 25.38 6.55 2.85
C SER A 144 24.32 7.65 2.94
N GLY A 145 23.34 7.54 3.85
CA GLY A 145 22.28 8.53 4.02
C GLY A 145 20.92 7.89 4.29
N VAL A 146 19.85 8.50 3.80
CA VAL A 146 18.48 8.00 3.97
C VAL A 146 17.82 7.74 2.63
N VAL A 147 16.92 6.74 2.61
CA VAL A 147 15.99 6.52 1.50
C VAL A 147 14.62 7.04 1.91
N ARG A 148 13.94 7.73 1.00
CA ARG A 148 12.63 8.34 1.25
C ARG A 148 11.57 7.66 0.39
N TYR A 149 10.62 7.01 1.02
CA TYR A 149 9.49 6.38 0.36
C TYR A 149 8.26 7.27 0.41
N GLN A 150 7.53 7.35 -0.69
CA GLN A 150 6.30 8.13 -0.79
C GLN A 150 5.09 7.20 -0.74
N VAL A 151 4.16 7.51 0.14
CA VAL A 151 2.91 6.78 0.35
C VAL A 151 1.74 7.76 0.28
N LEU A 152 0.80 7.54 -0.62
CA LEU A 152 -0.50 8.21 -0.62
C LEU A 152 -1.49 7.38 0.19
N SER A 153 -2.16 7.97 1.18
CA SER A 153 -3.05 7.20 2.08
C SER A 153 -4.06 8.08 2.81
N ILE A 154 -5.30 7.59 2.96
CA ILE A 154 -6.27 8.10 3.96
C ILE A 154 -6.07 7.45 5.34
N CYS A 155 -5.37 6.31 5.37
CA CYS A 155 -5.07 5.58 6.59
C CYS A 155 -3.96 6.28 7.39
N ARG A 156 -3.94 6.04 8.70
CA ARG A 156 -3.07 6.73 9.67
C ARG A 156 -2.34 5.75 10.58
N TRP A 157 -1.18 6.19 11.07
CA TRP A 157 -0.38 5.46 12.04
C TRP A 157 0.21 6.43 13.06
N PRO A 158 -0.55 6.88 14.07
CA PRO A 158 -0.14 8.00 14.92
C PRO A 158 1.27 7.87 15.52
N ASP A 159 1.65 6.67 15.95
CA ASP A 159 2.98 6.45 16.54
C ASP A 159 4.10 6.43 15.50
N LEU A 160 3.86 5.86 14.31
CA LEU A 160 4.83 5.87 13.22
C LEU A 160 4.95 7.26 12.60
N GLU A 161 3.87 8.03 12.52
CA GLU A 161 3.87 9.41 12.02
C GLU A 161 4.68 10.33 12.93
N LYS A 162 4.54 10.19 14.26
CA LYS A 162 5.41 10.89 15.22
C LYS A 162 6.89 10.56 14.99
N LEU A 163 7.22 9.29 14.78
CA LEU A 163 8.59 8.87 14.47
C LEU A 163 9.09 9.50 13.16
N GLU A 164 8.27 9.56 12.11
CA GLU A 164 8.68 10.21 10.85
C GLU A 164 8.90 11.72 11.02
N ILE A 165 8.15 12.40 11.90
CA ILE A 165 8.40 13.82 12.23
C ILE A 165 9.78 14.00 12.88
N GLU A 166 10.16 13.11 13.81
CA GLU A 166 11.48 13.15 14.44
C GLU A 166 12.60 12.87 13.45
N LYS A 167 12.42 11.88 12.57
CA LYS A 167 13.39 11.58 11.51
C LYS A 167 13.57 12.74 10.54
N ARG A 168 12.48 13.41 10.13
CA ARG A 168 12.57 14.62 9.28
C ARG A 168 13.40 15.70 9.94
N LYS A 169 13.16 16.01 11.22
CA LYS A 169 13.99 16.98 11.96
C LYS A 169 15.48 16.61 12.03
N LYS A 170 15.80 15.32 11.97
CA LYS A 170 17.18 14.80 12.02
C LYS A 170 17.88 14.83 10.65
N PHE A 171 17.13 14.65 9.57
CA PHE A 171 17.67 14.38 8.23
C PHE A 171 17.26 15.40 7.14
N ASP A 172 16.49 16.43 7.49
CA ASP A 172 16.23 17.62 6.67
C ASP A 172 17.22 18.74 7.03
#